data_AF-A0A9E5MM47-F1
#
_entry.id   AF-A0A9E5MM47-F1
#
_cell.length_a   1.000
_cell.length_b   1.000
_cell.length_c   1.000
_cell.angle_alpha   90.00
_cell.angle_beta   90.00
_cell.angle_gamma   90.00
#
_symmetry.space_group_name_H-M   'P 1'
#
loop_
_entity.id
_entity.type
_entity.pdbx_description
1 polymer ?
#
loop_
_entity_poly.entity_id
_entity_poly.type
_entity_poly.pdbx_seq_one_letter_code
_entity_poly.pdbx_strand_id
1 'polypeptide(L)' 'MAGEFLIAQEQIQGAILKADADRSMNTETMTRALLAELLNQLAKHHSQEELKALLLYQLDQIAEDEFVITRGC' A
#
# COMPACT_ATOMS: atom_id res chain seq x y z
N MET A 1 3.76 -16.73 -4.22
CA MET A 1 3.46 -15.32 -3.90
C MET A 1 4.68 -14.78 -3.16
N ALA A 2 5.67 -14.17 -3.85
CA ALA A 2 6.89 -13.77 -3.13
C ALA A 2 7.74 -12.68 -3.81
N GLY A 3 7.83 -12.63 -5.14
CA GLY A 3 8.73 -11.69 -5.82
C GLY A 3 8.10 -10.33 -6.12
N GLU A 4 6.88 -10.34 -6.64
CA GLU A 4 6.17 -9.16 -7.11
C GLU A 4 5.82 -8.22 -5.96
N PHE A 5 5.43 -8.78 -4.81
CA PHE A 5 5.17 -8.02 -3.59
C PHE A 5 6.43 -7.37 -3.01
N LEU A 6 7.55 -8.08 -3.03
CA LEU A 6 8.83 -7.55 -2.56
C LEU A 6 9.26 -6.34 -3.41
N ILE A 7 9.20 -6.48 -4.73
CA ILE A 7 9.52 -5.38 -5.66
C ILE A 7 8.58 -4.19 -5.43
N ALA A 8 7.28 -4.43 -5.24
CA ALA A 8 6.32 -3.37 -4.96
C ALA A 8 6.64 -2.63 -3.65
N GLN A 9 6.97 -3.36 -2.58
CA GLN A 9 7.37 -2.78 -1.30
C GLN A 9 8.63 -1.91 -1.44
N GLU A 10 9.66 -2.41 -2.13
CA GLU A 10 10.90 -1.67 -2.36
C GLU A 10 10.66 -0.37 -3.13
N GLN A 11 9.84 -0.40 -4.17
CA GLN A 11 9.53 0.79 -4.97
C GLN A 11 8.73 1.83 -4.15
N ILE A 12 7.74 1.39 -3.37
CA ILE A 12 6.95 2.27 -2.51
C ILE A 12 7.84 2.90 -1.44
N GLN A 13 8.67 2.10 -0.77
CA GLN A 13 9.57 2.62 0.28
C GLN A 13 10.60 3.58 -0.30
N GLY A 14 11.14 3.31 -1.48
CA GLY A 14 12.03 4.23 -2.20
C GLY A 14 11.36 5.56 -2.55
N ALA A 15 10.09 5.54 -2.97
CA ALA A 15 9.33 6.76 -3.25
C ALA A 15 9.06 7.59 -1.99
N ILE A 16 8.74 6.94 -0.87
CA ILE A 16 8.54 7.57 0.44
C ILE A 16 9.84 8.25 0.91
N LEU A 17 10.97 7.54 0.86
CA LEU A 17 12.27 8.09 1.26
C LEU A 17 12.69 9.29 0.40
N LYS A 18 12.39 9.27 -0.90
CA LYS A 18 12.62 10.41 -1.79
C LYS A 18 11.77 11.62 -1.40
N ALA A 19 10.50 11.39 -1.04
CA ALA A 19 9.62 12.46 -0.58
C ALA A 19 10.08 13.06 0.76
N ASP A 20 10.56 12.22 1.68
CA ASP A 20 11.08 12.67 2.98
C ASP A 20 12.39 13.48 2.84
N ALA A 21 13.22 13.13 1.86
CA ALA A 21 14.46 13.85 1.58
C ALA A 21 14.26 15.18 0.83
N ASP A 22 13.10 15.39 0.21
CA ASP A 22 12.78 16.61 -0.55
C ASP A 22 12.01 17.61 0.32
N ARG A 23 12.59 18.80 0.54
CA ARG A 23 12.00 19.87 1.35
C ARG A 23 10.65 20.40 0.82
N SER A 24 10.33 20.13 -0.44
CA SER A 24 9.10 20.56 -1.09
C SER A 24 8.03 19.48 -1.14
N MET A 25 8.34 18.26 -0.69
CA MET A 25 7.41 17.14 -0.70
C MET A 25 7.00 16.77 0.72
N ASN A 26 5.75 16.36 0.88
CA ASN A 26 5.24 15.77 2.11
C ASN A 26 5.01 14.29 1.87
N THR A 27 5.57 13.46 2.75
CA THR A 27 5.39 12.01 2.77
C THR A 27 3.92 11.62 2.67
N GLU A 28 3.02 12.26 3.42
CA GLU A 28 1.58 11.96 3.37
C GLU A 28 0.99 12.18 1.97
N THR A 29 1.32 13.32 1.35
CA THR A 29 0.88 13.65 -0.01
C THR A 29 1.41 12.64 -1.03
N MET A 30 2.67 12.21 -0.87
CA MET A 30 3.27 11.18 -1.72
C MET A 30 2.54 9.84 -1.58
N THR A 31 2.24 9.40 -0.35
CA THR A 31 1.51 8.14 -0.12
C THR A 31 0.11 8.18 -0.74
N ARG A 32 -0.59 9.32 -0.61
CA ARG A 32 -1.90 9.53 -1.26
C ARG A 32 -1.80 9.48 -2.79
N ALA A 33 -0.77 10.09 -3.37
CA ALA A 33 -0.54 10.07 -4.82
C ALA A 33 -0.25 8.65 -5.33
N LEU A 34 0.58 7.88 -4.63
CA LEU A 34 0.89 6.49 -4.96
C LEU A 34 -0.36 5.61 -4.93
N LEU A 35 -1.20 5.75 -3.89
CA LEU A 35 -2.47 5.03 -3.81
C LEU A 35 -3.39 5.37 -4.99
N ALA A 36 -3.51 6.65 -5.34
CA ALA A 36 -4.35 7.09 -6.45
C ALA A 36 -3.88 6.50 -7.79
N GLU A 37 -2.56 6.49 -8.03
CA GLU A 37 -2.00 5.91 -9.26
C GLU A 37 -2.24 4.40 -9.33
N LEU A 38 -2.03 3.66 -8.23
CA LEU A 38 -2.29 2.23 -8.18
C LEU A 38 -3.77 1.91 -8.46
N LEU A 39 -4.70 2.66 -7.86
CA LEU A 39 -6.13 2.48 -8.11
C LEU A 39 -6.50 2.78 -9.56
N ASN A 40 -5.89 3.79 -10.20
CA ASN A 40 -6.10 4.09 -11.61
C ASN A 40 -5.64 2.95 -12.52
N GLN A 41 -4.53 2.27 -12.20
CA GLN A 41 -4.07 1.11 -12.97
C GLN A 41 -5.00 -0.09 -12.77
N LEU A 42 -5.43 -0.37 -11.53
CA LEU A 42 -6.33 -1.49 -11.24
C LEU A 42 -7.73 -1.29 -11.83
N ALA A 43 -8.24 -0.05 -11.87
CA ALA A 43 -9.54 0.29 -12.46
C ALA A 43 -9.64 -0.02 -13.97
N LYS A 44 -8.52 -0.27 -14.66
CA LYS A 44 -8.52 -0.73 -16.06
C LYS A 44 -8.96 -2.19 -16.21
N HIS A 45 -8.89 -2.97 -15.13
CA HIS A 45 -9.12 -4.42 -15.15
C HIS A 45 -10.22 -4.87 -14.17
N HIS A 46 -10.67 -3.97 -13.29
CA HIS A 46 -11.65 -4.27 -12.25
C HIS A 46 -12.77 -3.24 -12.24
N SER A 47 -13.97 -3.69 -11.90
CA SER A 47 -15.09 -2.84 -11.57
C SER A 47 -14.85 -2.12 -10.24
N GLN A 48 -15.60 -1.05 -10.01
CA GLN A 48 -15.54 -0.30 -8.76
C GLN A 48 -15.90 -1.15 -7.53
N GLU A 49 -16.82 -2.10 -7.67
CA GLU A 49 -17.24 -2.99 -6.58
C GLU A 49 -16.13 -3.98 -6.22
N GLU A 50 -15.48 -4.57 -7.23
CA GLU A 50 -14.33 -5.47 -7.03
C GLU A 50 -13.16 -4.75 -6.36
N LEU A 51 -12.86 -3.51 -6.77
CA LEU A 51 -11.81 -2.70 -6.14
C LEU A 51 -12.12 -2.40 -4.68
N LYS A 52 -13.37 -2.08 -4.35
CA LYS A 52 -13.79 -1.85 -2.96
C LYS A 52 -13.62 -3.10 -2.12
N ALA A 53 -14.07 -4.25 -2.62
CA ALA A 53 -13.92 -5.53 -1.93
C ALA A 53 -12.43 -5.88 -1.71
N LEU A 54 -11.59 -5.66 -2.72
CA LEU A 54 -10.15 -5.88 -2.62
C LEU A 54 -9.50 -4.97 -1.58
N LEU A 55 -9.83 -3.68 -1.57
CA LEU A 55 -9.31 -2.74 -0.56
C LEU A 55 -9.72 -3.11 0.85
N LEU A 56 -10.99 -3.48 1.06
CA LEU A 56 -11.49 -3.92 2.36
C LEU A 56 -10.74 -5.15 2.85
N TYR A 57 -10.58 -6.16 1.99
CA TYR A 57 -9.81 -7.36 2.32
C TYR A 57 -8.37 -7.04 2.74
N GLN A 58 -7.67 -6.14 2.02
CA GLN A 58 -6.30 -5.76 2.37
C GLN A 58 -6.23 -4.97 3.69
N LEU A 59 -7.21 -4.11 3.97
CA LEU A 59 -7.30 -3.39 5.25
C LEU A 59 -7.52 -4.34 6.43
N ASP A 60 -8.36 -5.36 6.24
CA ASP A 60 -8.60 -6.39 7.26
C ASP A 60 -7.30 -7.16 7.57
N GLN A 61 -6.52 -7.52 6.54
CA GLN A 61 -5.24 -8.22 6.72
C GLN A 61 -4.19 -7.35 7.47
N ILE A 62 -4.12 -6.05 7.18
CA ILE A 62 -3.22 -5.13 7.91
C ILE A 62 -3.62 -5.03 9.38
N ALA A 63 -4.91 -5.01 9.68
CA ALA A 63 -5.42 -4.98 11.05
C ALA A 63 -5.14 -6.30 11.81
N GLU A 64 -5.15 -7.44 11.11
CA GLU A 64 -4.83 -8.75 11.68
C GLU A 64 -3.34 -8.92 11.99
N ASP A 65 -2.44 -8.35 11.18
CA ASP A 65 -0.98 -8.37 11.43
C ASP A 65 -0.59 -7.59 12.71
N GLU A 66 -1.38 -6.59 13.14
CA GLU A 66 -1.18 -5.89 14.42
C GLU A 66 -1.54 -6.75 15.65
N PHE A 67 -2.33 -7.83 15.49
CA PHE A 67 -2.80 -8.68 16.59
C PHE A 67 -1.94 -9.90 16.89
N VAL A 68 -0.80 -10.10 16.19
CA VAL A 68 0.19 -11.13 16.53
C VAL A 68 1.21 -10.59 17.55
N ILE A 69 0.73 -10.09 18.69
CA ILE A 69 1.52 -10.10 19.93
C ILE A 69 1.33 -11.48 20.53
N THR A 70 2.25 -12.39 20.22
CA THR A 70 2.33 -13.72 20.82
C THR A 70 2.53 -13.61 22.33
N ARG A 71 1.42 -13.53 23.07
CA ARG A 71 1.34 -14.12 24.41
C ARG A 71 1.42 -15.63 24.23
N GLY A 72 2.58 -16.22 24.49
CA GLY A 72 2.71 -17.65 24.75
C GLY A 72 3.74 -18.36 23.88
N CYS A 73 5.00 -18.32 24.30
CA CYS A 73 5.81 -19.48 24.66
C CYS A 73 7.00 -18.99 25.51
#